data_AF-B2XVS9-F1
#
_entry.id   AF-B2XVS9-F1
#
_cell.length_a   1.000
_cell.length_b   1.000
_cell.length_c   1.000
_cell.angle_alpha   90.00
_cell.angle_beta   90.00
_cell.angle_gamma   90.00
#
_symmetry.space_group_name_H-M   'P 1'
#
loop_
_entity.id
_entity.type
_entity.pdbx_description
1 polymer ?
#
loop_
_entity_poly.entity_id
_entity_poly.type
_entity_poly.pdbx_seq_one_letter_code
_entity_poly.pdbx_strand_id
1 'polypeptide(L)'
;MKLAFIALAAVVSCTFAQPELDFLSDEYIEQLNSKNLPWKAGRNFERDTSLYNIQRLLSVGTINPPSEFETIFHEDDGKDLPEEFDARKQWSKCESIKEIRDQSGCGSCWGCMSYPLPRCNPSCKTLYDAPTCKKECDKGSPLKYEEDKHYAKQAYRIMSKVERQIQLEIIKNGPVVASFTVYADFIHYLSGVYKFDGESKLLGGHAVRIIGWGIENGTYPYWLVSNSWNERWGDQGLFKIWRGKNECGIEEEITAGLPR
;
A
#
# COMPACT_ATOMS: atom_id res chain seq x y z
N MET A 1 -43.26 24.33 58.61
CA MET A 1 -42.70 24.11 57.25
C MET A 1 -41.18 24.22 57.34
N LYS A 2 -40.46 23.08 57.34
CA LYS A 2 -38.99 23.07 57.25
C LYS A 2 -38.63 22.87 55.77
N LEU A 3 -38.01 23.87 55.15
CA LEU A 3 -37.49 23.77 53.78
C LEU A 3 -36.27 22.84 53.79
N ALA A 4 -36.37 21.73 53.07
CA ALA A 4 -35.24 20.87 52.75
C ALA A 4 -34.55 21.44 51.50
N PHE A 5 -33.29 21.87 51.65
CA PHE A 5 -32.43 22.20 50.51
C PHE A 5 -31.88 20.89 49.93
N ILE A 6 -32.33 20.53 48.73
CA ILE A 6 -31.73 19.47 47.93
C ILE A 6 -30.51 20.06 47.24
N ALA A 7 -29.32 19.70 47.69
CA ALA A 7 -28.07 20.01 47.01
C ALA A 7 -27.93 19.09 45.78
N LEU A 8 -28.07 19.65 44.58
CA LEU A 8 -27.79 18.95 43.33
C LEU A 8 -26.25 18.89 43.17
N ALA A 9 -25.64 17.73 43.43
CA ALA A 9 -24.23 17.53 43.13
C ALA A 9 -24.08 17.31 41.61
N ALA A 10 -23.58 18.32 40.90
CA ALA A 10 -23.18 18.18 39.51
C ALA A 10 -21.91 17.31 39.44
N VAL A 11 -22.05 16.08 38.97
CA VAL A 11 -20.90 15.22 38.65
C VAL A 11 -20.30 15.74 37.36
N VAL A 12 -19.28 16.59 37.49
CA VAL A 12 -18.42 16.97 36.35
C VAL A 12 -17.53 15.77 36.06
N SER A 13 -17.97 14.92 35.12
CA SER A 13 -17.10 13.91 34.51
C SER A 13 -16.04 14.63 33.68
N CYS A 14 -14.89 14.92 34.28
CA CYS A 14 -13.68 15.26 33.53
C CYS A 14 -13.27 14.02 32.73
N THR A 15 -13.66 13.95 31.46
CA THR A 15 -12.99 13.08 30.50
C THR A 15 -11.58 13.61 30.35
N PHE A 16 -10.61 13.00 31.03
CA PHE A 16 -9.21 13.26 30.75
C PHE A 16 -8.96 12.87 29.30
N ALA A 17 -8.79 13.86 28.42
CA ALA A 17 -8.26 13.61 27.09
C ALA A 17 -6.86 13.03 27.30
N GLN A 18 -6.68 11.73 27.03
CA GLN A 18 -5.35 11.14 27.06
C GLN A 18 -4.49 11.89 26.04
N PRO A 19 -3.23 12.22 26.39
CA PRO A 19 -2.33 12.85 25.44
C PRO A 19 -2.20 11.94 24.22
N GLU A 20 -2.41 12.54 23.05
CA GLU A 20 -2.32 11.83 21.79
C GLU A 20 -0.89 11.33 21.61
N LEU A 21 -0.71 10.01 21.55
CA LEU A 21 0.61 9.41 21.34
C LEU A 21 1.14 9.86 19.97
N ASP A 22 2.43 10.20 19.93
CA ASP A 22 3.12 10.36 18.65
C ASP A 22 3.08 9.02 17.93
N PHE A 23 2.59 9.00 16.69
CA PHE A 23 2.45 7.76 15.91
C PHE A 23 3.81 7.12 15.61
N LEU A 24 4.92 7.86 15.68
CA LEU A 24 6.26 7.29 15.56
C LEU A 24 6.90 6.91 16.90
N SER A 25 6.20 7.03 18.04
CA SER A 25 6.71 6.60 19.34
C SER A 25 6.84 5.08 19.46
N ASP A 26 7.62 4.58 20.43
CA ASP A 26 7.67 3.13 20.70
C ASP A 26 6.39 2.69 21.42
N GLU A 27 5.85 3.56 22.26
CA GLU A 27 4.60 3.39 23.00
C GLU A 27 3.42 3.15 22.06
N TYR A 28 3.38 3.83 20.91
CA TYR A 28 2.37 3.58 19.89
C TYR A 28 2.50 2.18 19.26
N ILE A 29 3.73 1.72 18.97
CA ILE A 29 3.97 0.35 18.48
C ILE A 29 3.56 -0.69 19.53
N GLU A 30 3.89 -0.46 20.80
CA GLU A 30 3.48 -1.30 21.91
C GLU A 30 1.96 -1.34 22.05
N GLN A 31 1.29 -0.19 21.89
CA GLN A 31 -0.17 -0.11 21.88
C GLN A 31 -0.74 -0.94 20.73
N LEU A 32 -0.22 -0.84 19.51
CA LEU A 32 -0.67 -1.65 18.38
C LEU A 32 -0.50 -3.14 18.64
N ASN A 33 0.64 -3.57 19.17
CA ASN A 33 0.90 -4.97 19.51
C ASN A 33 0.10 -5.47 20.73
N SER A 34 -0.43 -4.57 21.55
CA SER A 34 -1.37 -4.92 22.63
C SER A 34 -2.77 -5.23 22.10
N LYS A 35 -3.11 -4.77 20.88
CA LYS A 35 -4.35 -5.10 20.18
C LYS A 35 -4.27 -6.52 19.62
N ASN A 36 -5.39 -7.26 19.63
CA ASN A 36 -5.49 -8.59 19.03
C ASN A 36 -5.66 -8.51 17.50
N LEU A 37 -4.64 -7.96 16.82
CA LEU A 37 -4.61 -7.78 15.38
C LEU A 37 -3.96 -8.99 14.68
N PRO A 38 -4.35 -9.33 13.43
CA PRO A 38 -3.77 -10.44 12.68
C PRO A 38 -2.38 -10.15 12.09
N TRP A 39 -1.73 -9.07 12.55
CA TRP A 39 -0.43 -8.62 12.08
C TRP A 39 0.39 -8.04 13.26
N LYS A 40 1.70 -7.94 13.05
CA LYS A 40 2.64 -7.41 14.05
C LYS A 40 3.18 -6.06 13.62
N ALA A 41 3.15 -5.11 14.55
CA ALA A 41 3.72 -3.79 14.38
C ALA A 41 5.19 -3.75 14.81
N GLY A 42 5.97 -2.89 14.17
CA GLY A 42 7.34 -2.61 14.53
C GLY A 42 7.93 -1.38 13.84
N ARG A 43 9.23 -1.21 14.01
CA ARG A 43 9.94 0.01 13.64
C ARG A 43 10.43 -0.06 12.19
N ASN A 44 9.77 0.67 11.29
CA ASN A 44 10.24 0.86 9.90
C ASN A 44 10.87 2.23 9.64
N PHE A 45 10.44 3.27 10.36
CA PHE A 45 10.90 4.65 10.20
C PHE A 45 11.48 5.20 11.51
N GLU A 46 12.53 6.03 11.44
CA GLU A 46 13.14 6.67 12.62
C GLU A 46 12.14 7.58 13.34
N ARG A 47 12.31 7.73 14.67
CA ARG A 47 11.39 8.49 15.54
C ARG A 47 11.28 9.97 15.16
N ASP A 48 12.33 10.54 14.58
CA ASP A 48 12.39 11.94 14.16
C ASP A 48 11.95 12.16 12.70
N THR A 49 11.44 11.12 12.02
CA THR A 49 10.88 11.26 10.68
C THR A 49 9.68 12.20 10.73
N SER A 50 9.69 13.28 9.96
CA SER A 50 8.57 14.23 9.98
C SER A 50 7.32 13.64 9.32
N LEU A 51 6.14 14.05 9.80
CA LEU A 51 4.87 13.71 9.15
C LEU A 51 4.87 14.11 7.66
N TYR A 52 5.48 15.25 7.33
CA TYR A 52 5.65 15.71 5.95
C TYR A 52 6.41 14.67 5.09
N ASN A 53 7.49 14.09 5.62
CA ASN A 53 8.26 13.09 4.90
C ASN A 53 7.46 11.80 4.69
N ILE A 54 6.68 11.38 5.70
CA ILE A 54 5.77 10.23 5.56
C ILE A 54 4.69 10.51 4.51
N GLN A 55 4.05 11.67 4.54
CA GLN A 55 2.99 12.02 3.60
C GLN A 55 3.48 12.13 2.15
N ARG A 56 4.75 12.50 1.91
CA ARG A 56 5.35 12.45 0.56
C ARG A 56 5.38 11.03 -0.02
N LEU A 57 5.39 9.99 0.82
CA LEU A 57 5.28 8.61 0.33
C LEU A 57 3.88 8.30 -0.21
N LEU A 58 2.87 9.06 0.22
CA LEU A 58 1.43 8.82 0.03
C LEU A 58 0.84 9.77 -1.02
N SER A 59 1.46 9.79 -2.19
CA SER A 59 1.22 10.80 -3.22
C SER A 59 0.10 10.44 -4.22
N VAL A 60 -0.81 9.55 -3.84
CA VAL A 60 -2.06 9.36 -4.59
C VAL A 60 -3.05 10.44 -4.14
N GLY A 61 -3.34 11.40 -5.02
CA GLY A 61 -4.34 12.45 -4.77
C GLY A 61 -5.77 11.92 -4.75
N THR A 62 -6.77 12.81 -4.68
CA THR A 62 -8.18 12.43 -4.82
C THR A 62 -8.36 11.70 -6.15
N ILE A 63 -8.77 10.44 -6.07
CA ILE A 63 -8.86 9.50 -7.17
C ILE A 63 -10.00 9.92 -8.08
N ASN A 64 -9.73 10.84 -9.01
CA ASN A 64 -10.52 10.99 -10.23
C ASN A 64 -9.61 10.51 -11.36
N PRO A 65 -9.47 9.18 -11.56
CA PRO A 65 -8.74 8.71 -12.72
C PRO A 65 -9.49 9.21 -13.95
N PRO A 66 -8.80 9.50 -15.06
CA PRO A 66 -9.46 9.95 -16.27
C PRO A 66 -10.66 9.04 -16.55
N SER A 67 -11.83 9.64 -16.82
CA SER A 67 -13.09 8.93 -17.09
C SER A 67 -13.03 8.05 -18.36
N GLU A 68 -11.86 7.91 -18.95
CA GLU A 68 -11.59 7.34 -20.28
C GLU A 68 -11.11 5.89 -20.23
N PHE A 69 -10.72 5.36 -19.06
CA PHE A 69 -10.34 3.95 -18.99
C PHE A 69 -11.58 3.06 -19.05
N GLU A 70 -11.57 2.17 -20.03
CA GLU A 70 -12.52 1.08 -20.11
C GLU A 70 -12.39 0.18 -18.87
N THR A 71 -13.53 -0.21 -18.31
CA THR A 71 -13.59 -1.25 -17.27
C THR A 71 -13.74 -2.60 -17.94
N ILE A 72 -12.77 -3.48 -17.75
CA ILE A 72 -12.83 -4.84 -18.29
C ILE A 72 -13.49 -5.81 -17.29
N PHE A 73 -14.08 -6.85 -17.86
CA PHE A 73 -14.62 -7.99 -17.14
C PHE A 73 -14.09 -9.27 -17.78
N HIS A 74 -13.61 -10.19 -16.95
CA HIS A 74 -13.21 -11.54 -17.35
C HIS A 74 -14.40 -12.47 -17.26
N GLU A 75 -14.62 -13.20 -18.36
CA GLU A 75 -15.50 -14.36 -18.34
C GLU A 75 -15.02 -15.36 -17.29
N ASP A 76 -15.98 -15.82 -16.50
CA ASP A 76 -15.76 -16.76 -15.42
C ASP A 76 -16.25 -18.14 -15.87
N ASP A 77 -15.32 -19.07 -16.05
CA ASP A 77 -15.63 -20.45 -16.44
C ASP A 77 -16.16 -21.31 -15.28
N GLY A 78 -16.34 -20.71 -14.10
CA GLY A 78 -16.84 -21.37 -12.90
C GLY A 78 -15.86 -22.34 -12.26
N LYS A 79 -14.61 -22.43 -12.75
CA LYS A 79 -13.59 -23.27 -12.13
C LYS A 79 -13.05 -22.64 -10.85
N ASP A 80 -12.70 -23.51 -9.91
CA ASP A 80 -12.04 -23.08 -8.68
C ASP A 80 -10.68 -22.46 -9.00
N LEU A 81 -10.42 -21.32 -8.37
CA LEU A 81 -9.12 -20.67 -8.41
C LEU A 81 -8.23 -21.30 -7.33
N PRO A 82 -6.91 -21.31 -7.50
CA PRO A 82 -6.01 -21.82 -6.46
C PRO A 82 -6.18 -21.00 -5.17
N GLU A 83 -6.14 -21.69 -4.02
CA GLU A 83 -6.25 -21.06 -2.71
C GLU A 83 -5.12 -20.05 -2.47
N GLU A 84 -3.93 -20.34 -2.99
CA GLU A 84 -2.78 -19.44 -3.00
C GLU A 84 -2.22 -19.26 -4.41
N PHE A 85 -1.82 -18.04 -4.73
CA PHE A 85 -1.15 -17.70 -5.98
C PHE A 85 -0.04 -16.70 -5.72
N ASP A 86 1.13 -16.91 -6.34
CA ASP A 86 2.26 -16.00 -6.28
C ASP A 86 2.87 -15.86 -7.68
N ALA A 87 2.72 -14.67 -8.26
CA ALA A 87 3.21 -14.37 -9.61
C ALA A 87 4.73 -14.62 -9.75
N ARG A 88 5.50 -14.47 -8.66
CA ARG A 88 6.96 -14.73 -8.67
C ARG A 88 7.29 -16.20 -8.85
N LYS A 89 6.40 -17.09 -8.38
CA LYS A 89 6.54 -18.55 -8.57
C LYS A 89 6.01 -18.96 -9.94
N GLN A 90 4.85 -18.44 -10.33
CA GLN A 90 4.21 -18.76 -11.61
C GLN A 90 5.09 -18.35 -12.81
N TRP A 91 5.60 -17.12 -12.79
CA TRP A 91 6.47 -16.60 -13.84
C TRP A 91 7.89 -16.40 -13.31
N SER A 92 8.49 -17.50 -12.82
CA SER A 92 9.81 -17.49 -12.17
C SER A 92 10.96 -16.95 -13.01
N LYS A 93 10.83 -16.95 -14.34
CA LYS A 93 11.79 -16.37 -15.29
C LYS A 93 11.70 -14.84 -15.43
N CYS A 94 10.63 -14.22 -14.91
CA CYS A 94 10.41 -12.78 -14.97
C CYS A 94 10.97 -12.13 -13.70
N GLU A 95 12.25 -11.76 -13.71
CA GLU A 95 12.93 -11.17 -12.54
C GLU A 95 12.29 -9.85 -12.08
N SER A 96 11.71 -9.08 -13.00
CA SER A 96 11.01 -7.82 -12.68
C SER A 96 9.85 -7.99 -11.70
N ILE A 97 9.23 -9.18 -11.62
CA ILE A 97 8.12 -9.42 -10.69
C ILE A 97 8.62 -9.49 -9.24
N LYS A 98 9.86 -9.97 -9.05
CA LYS A 98 10.51 -10.15 -7.74
C LYS A 98 11.12 -8.85 -7.21
N GLU A 99 11.41 -7.90 -8.08
CA GLU A 99 12.03 -6.62 -7.73
C GLU A 99 11.14 -5.81 -6.78
N ILE A 100 11.73 -5.41 -5.64
CA ILE A 100 11.17 -4.41 -4.75
C ILE A 100 11.84 -3.07 -5.04
N ARG A 101 11.01 -2.06 -5.31
CA ARG A 101 11.47 -0.73 -5.68
C ARG A 101 11.49 0.20 -4.46
N ASP A 102 12.20 1.30 -4.61
CA ASP A 102 12.29 2.37 -3.63
C ASP A 102 11.95 3.69 -4.32
N GLN A 103 10.81 4.27 -3.96
CA GLN A 103 10.34 5.56 -4.49
C GLN A 103 11.07 6.76 -3.86
N SER A 104 11.92 6.55 -2.85
CA SER A 104 12.56 7.60 -2.08
C SER A 104 11.53 8.64 -1.58
N GLY A 105 11.91 9.91 -1.48
CA GLY A 105 10.99 11.01 -1.15
C GLY A 105 10.14 11.53 -2.30
N CYS A 106 10.13 10.85 -3.45
CA CYS A 106 9.56 11.42 -4.68
C CYS A 106 8.03 11.41 -4.73
N GLY A 107 7.37 10.53 -3.98
CA GLY A 107 5.93 10.34 -4.13
C GLY A 107 5.54 9.73 -5.48
N SER A 108 6.41 8.89 -6.03
CA SER A 108 6.24 8.28 -7.36
C SER A 108 5.63 6.88 -7.32
N CYS A 109 4.87 6.54 -6.27
CA CYS A 109 4.20 5.25 -6.13
C CYS A 109 3.26 4.93 -7.31
N TRP A 110 2.78 5.98 -8.00
CA TRP A 110 1.94 5.87 -9.19
C TRP A 110 2.72 5.60 -10.49
N GLY A 111 4.06 5.64 -10.48
CA GLY A 111 4.90 5.57 -11.67
C GLY A 111 5.74 4.29 -11.80
N CYS A 112 6.16 3.98 -13.02
CA CYS A 112 6.90 2.77 -13.36
C CYS A 112 8.44 2.91 -13.34
N MET A 113 9.00 4.02 -12.85
CA MET A 113 10.43 4.31 -13.06
C MET A 113 11.33 3.91 -11.90
N SER A 114 12.44 3.29 -12.25
CA SER A 114 13.67 3.23 -11.46
C SER A 114 14.33 4.60 -11.56
N TYR A 115 13.96 5.54 -10.69
CA TYR A 115 14.76 6.75 -10.60
C TYR A 115 16.18 6.33 -10.16
N PRO A 116 17.26 6.98 -10.65
CA PRO A 116 18.61 6.78 -10.16
C PRO A 116 18.78 7.42 -8.76
N LEU A 117 17.77 7.30 -7.91
CA LEU A 117 17.83 7.70 -6.53
C LEU A 117 18.53 6.58 -5.77
N PRO A 118 19.56 6.88 -4.98
CA PRO A 118 20.16 5.88 -4.13
C PRO A 118 19.08 5.33 -3.20
N ARG A 119 19.12 4.01 -2.96
CA ARG A 119 18.26 3.35 -1.98
C ARG A 119 18.35 4.12 -0.67
N CYS A 120 17.20 4.34 -0.04
CA CYS A 120 17.11 5.07 1.20
C CYS A 120 17.97 4.39 2.28
N ASN A 121 18.94 5.12 2.86
CA ASN A 121 19.68 4.68 4.06
C ASN A 121 18.66 4.55 5.23
N PRO A 122 18.89 3.76 6.31
CA PRO A 122 17.85 3.45 7.29
C PRO A 122 17.23 4.68 7.96
N SER A 123 17.89 5.83 7.91
CA SER A 123 17.36 7.08 8.43
C SER A 123 16.41 7.82 7.50
N CYS A 124 16.46 7.55 6.18
CA CYS A 124 15.71 8.28 5.15
C CYS A 124 15.69 9.82 5.31
N LYS A 125 16.73 10.39 5.94
CA LYS A 125 16.80 11.82 6.27
C LYS A 125 16.99 12.70 5.04
N THR A 126 17.59 12.14 4.00
CA THR A 126 17.82 12.82 2.73
C THR A 126 16.81 12.32 1.71
N LEU A 127 15.77 13.12 1.51
CA LEU A 127 14.82 12.93 0.41
C LEU A 127 15.37 13.62 -0.82
N TYR A 128 15.42 12.89 -1.93
CA TYR A 128 15.78 13.46 -3.23
C TYR A 128 14.51 13.88 -3.95
N ASP A 129 14.55 15.04 -4.58
CA ASP A 129 13.49 15.43 -5.50
C ASP A 129 13.54 14.60 -6.78
N ALA A 130 12.37 14.41 -7.39
CA ALA A 130 12.26 13.74 -8.68
C ALA A 130 13.20 14.43 -9.68
N PRO A 131 14.15 13.73 -10.32
CA PRO A 131 14.91 14.32 -11.39
C PRO A 131 13.98 14.71 -12.54
N THR A 132 14.29 15.80 -13.22
CA THR A 132 13.55 16.21 -14.42
C THR A 132 13.72 15.15 -15.52
N CYS A 133 12.61 14.65 -16.07
CA CYS A 133 12.65 13.68 -17.16
C CYS A 133 13.39 14.26 -18.37
N LYS A 134 14.34 13.49 -18.91
CA LYS A 134 15.08 13.84 -20.11
C LYS A 134 14.79 12.83 -21.22
N LYS A 135 14.85 13.30 -22.47
CA LYS A 135 14.67 12.46 -23.67
C LYS A 135 16.00 11.86 -24.14
N GLU A 136 16.74 11.27 -23.21
CA GLU A 136 18.04 10.64 -23.44
C GLU A 136 18.13 9.35 -22.60
N CYS A 137 18.79 8.32 -23.13
CA CYS A 137 19.07 7.10 -22.36
C CYS A 137 20.26 7.32 -21.41
N ASP A 138 20.39 6.44 -20.42
CA ASP A 138 21.51 6.43 -19.48
C ASP A 138 22.86 6.29 -20.19
N LYS A 139 23.89 6.93 -19.61
CA LYS A 139 25.25 6.91 -20.16
C LYS A 139 25.77 5.46 -20.25
N GLY A 140 26.06 5.01 -21.47
CA GLY A 140 26.52 3.65 -21.75
C GLY A 140 25.43 2.70 -22.25
N SER A 141 24.18 3.17 -22.37
CA SER A 141 23.13 2.41 -23.06
C SER A 141 23.52 2.15 -24.52
N PRO A 142 23.36 0.92 -25.03
CA PRO A 142 23.55 0.62 -26.44
C PRO A 142 22.39 1.13 -27.32
N LEU A 143 21.27 1.56 -26.70
CA LEU A 143 20.04 1.98 -27.39
C LEU A 143 19.91 3.50 -27.44
N LYS A 144 19.24 4.00 -28.48
CA LYS A 144 18.79 5.40 -28.52
C LYS A 144 17.44 5.55 -27.86
N TYR A 145 17.16 6.75 -27.34
CA TYR A 145 15.91 7.07 -26.65
C TYR A 145 14.65 6.68 -27.44
N GLU A 146 14.60 6.94 -28.74
CA GLU A 146 13.43 6.60 -29.58
C GLU A 146 13.29 5.08 -29.81
N GLU A 147 14.41 4.34 -29.81
CA GLU A 147 14.45 2.89 -30.01
C GLU A 147 14.12 2.12 -28.72
N ASP A 148 14.33 2.75 -27.56
CA ASP A 148 14.07 2.20 -26.21
C ASP A 148 12.65 2.51 -25.69
N LYS A 149 11.78 3.07 -26.54
CA LYS A 149 10.39 3.35 -26.18
C LYS A 149 9.53 2.10 -26.27
N HIS A 150 8.95 1.72 -25.15
CA HIS A 150 7.94 0.67 -25.06
C HIS A 150 6.55 1.28 -24.87
N TYR A 151 5.57 0.79 -25.63
CA TYR A 151 4.21 1.33 -25.63
C TYR A 151 3.21 0.28 -25.16
N ALA A 152 2.23 0.72 -24.38
CA ALA A 152 1.06 -0.09 -24.08
C ALA A 152 0.13 -0.19 -25.30
N LYS A 153 -0.49 -1.36 -25.46
CA LYS A 153 -1.63 -1.55 -26.36
C LYS A 153 -2.89 -0.95 -25.76
N GLN A 154 -3.09 -1.16 -24.46
CA GLN A 154 -4.27 -0.72 -23.73
C GLN A 154 -3.94 -0.51 -22.25
N ALA A 155 -4.59 0.46 -21.62
CA ALA A 155 -4.67 0.63 -20.18
C ALA A 155 -6.16 0.59 -19.78
N TYR A 156 -6.48 -0.08 -18.69
CA TYR A 156 -7.87 -0.35 -18.29
C TYR A 156 -8.02 -0.47 -16.78
N ARG A 157 -9.27 -0.36 -16.33
CA ARG A 157 -9.68 -0.70 -14.96
C ARG A 157 -10.19 -2.13 -14.94
N ILE A 158 -9.96 -2.84 -13.85
CA ILE A 158 -10.64 -4.11 -13.59
C ILE A 158 -11.94 -3.79 -12.85
N MET A 159 -13.01 -4.55 -13.13
CA MET A 159 -14.26 -4.48 -12.35
C MET A 159 -13.95 -4.53 -10.85
N SER A 160 -14.07 -3.38 -10.19
CA SER A 160 -13.66 -3.23 -8.79
C SER A 160 -14.70 -3.79 -7.83
N LYS A 161 -14.29 -4.05 -6.59
CA LYS A 161 -15.10 -4.70 -5.53
C LYS A 161 -15.54 -6.13 -5.86
N VAL A 162 -14.99 -6.72 -6.92
CA VAL A 162 -15.19 -8.12 -7.27
C VAL A 162 -13.85 -8.83 -7.17
N GLU A 163 -13.57 -9.39 -5.99
CA GLU A 163 -12.32 -10.11 -5.67
C GLU A 163 -11.91 -11.08 -6.78
N ARG A 164 -12.87 -11.87 -7.27
CA ARG A 164 -12.65 -12.87 -8.31
C ARG A 164 -12.13 -12.27 -9.62
N GLN A 165 -12.57 -11.08 -10.01
CA GLN A 165 -12.13 -10.42 -11.23
C GLN A 165 -10.66 -9.98 -11.14
N ILE A 166 -10.23 -9.54 -9.95
CA ILE A 166 -8.84 -9.21 -9.66
C ILE A 166 -7.97 -10.48 -9.74
N GLN A 167 -8.43 -11.59 -9.16
CA GLN A 167 -7.70 -12.87 -9.23
C GLN A 167 -7.58 -13.39 -10.67
N LEU A 168 -8.66 -13.30 -11.47
CA LEU A 168 -8.67 -13.71 -12.86
C LEU A 168 -7.70 -12.87 -13.71
N GLU A 169 -7.69 -11.55 -13.52
CA GLU A 169 -6.71 -10.67 -14.18
C GLU A 169 -5.29 -11.08 -13.81
N ILE A 170 -5.01 -11.29 -12.52
CA ILE A 170 -3.67 -11.65 -12.07
C ILE A 170 -3.23 -12.97 -12.68
N ILE A 171 -4.06 -14.01 -12.69
CA ILE A 171 -3.72 -15.31 -13.31
C ILE A 171 -3.45 -15.17 -14.81
N LYS A 172 -4.26 -14.37 -15.51
CA LYS A 172 -4.22 -14.28 -16.97
C LYS A 172 -3.07 -13.42 -17.47
N ASN A 173 -2.88 -12.26 -16.83
CA ASN A 173 -2.04 -11.17 -17.35
C ASN A 173 -0.92 -10.76 -16.39
N GLY A 174 -0.93 -11.22 -15.14
CA GLY A 174 0.10 -10.93 -14.15
C GLY A 174 -0.27 -9.78 -13.19
N PRO A 175 0.71 -9.25 -12.44
CA PRO A 175 0.47 -8.26 -11.38
C PRO A 175 -0.34 -7.04 -11.82
N VAL A 176 -1.18 -6.53 -10.91
CA VAL A 176 -2.03 -5.34 -11.12
C VAL A 176 -1.64 -4.21 -10.18
N VAL A 177 -1.98 -2.97 -10.53
CA VAL A 177 -1.82 -1.81 -9.65
C VAL A 177 -3.10 -1.60 -8.88
N ALA A 178 -2.97 -1.42 -7.56
CA ALA A 178 -4.06 -1.07 -6.66
C ALA A 178 -3.73 0.23 -5.92
N SER A 179 -4.75 1.00 -5.56
CA SER A 179 -4.60 2.10 -4.60
C SER A 179 -5.37 1.79 -3.32
N PHE A 180 -4.85 2.23 -2.19
CA PHE A 180 -5.52 2.06 -0.90
C PHE A 180 -5.21 3.24 0.04
N THR A 181 -6.03 3.35 1.08
CA THR A 181 -5.90 4.37 2.11
C THR A 181 -4.87 3.93 3.15
N VAL A 182 -3.90 4.80 3.43
CA VAL A 182 -2.87 4.56 4.43
C VAL A 182 -3.20 5.30 5.72
N TYR A 183 -3.23 4.55 6.81
CA TYR A 183 -3.37 5.04 8.17
C TYR A 183 -2.04 4.93 8.93
N ALA A 184 -1.94 5.61 10.07
CA ALA A 184 -0.69 5.72 10.82
C ALA A 184 -0.15 4.38 11.34
N ASP A 185 -1.03 3.42 11.61
CA ASP A 185 -0.67 2.05 12.03
C ASP A 185 0.05 1.28 10.91
N PHE A 186 -0.37 1.42 9.66
CA PHE A 186 0.25 0.73 8.51
C PHE A 186 1.74 1.04 8.35
N ILE A 187 2.19 2.24 8.74
CA ILE A 187 3.59 2.66 8.70
C ILE A 187 4.49 1.67 9.47
N HIS A 188 3.92 1.00 10.48
CA HIS A 188 4.59 0.06 11.37
C HIS A 188 4.43 -1.41 10.97
N TYR A 189 3.84 -1.73 9.82
CA TYR A 189 3.67 -3.13 9.40
C TYR A 189 5.02 -3.87 9.36
N LEU A 190 5.10 -5.06 9.99
CA LEU A 190 6.24 -5.98 9.85
C LEU A 190 5.85 -7.31 9.21
N SER A 191 4.76 -7.92 9.65
CA SER A 191 4.35 -9.26 9.20
C SER A 191 2.89 -9.55 9.56
N GLY A 192 2.34 -10.61 8.99
CA GLY A 192 0.94 -11.02 9.18
C GLY A 192 0.02 -10.39 8.14
N VAL A 193 -1.31 -10.50 8.33
CA VAL A 193 -2.30 -9.88 7.43
C VAL A 193 -2.72 -8.54 7.98
N TYR A 194 -2.31 -7.45 7.33
CA TYR A 194 -2.69 -6.10 7.75
C TYR A 194 -4.20 -5.90 7.71
N LYS A 195 -4.68 -5.31 8.80
CA LYS A 195 -6.04 -4.83 9.01
C LYS A 195 -5.95 -3.55 9.82
N PHE A 196 -6.65 -2.51 9.38
CA PHE A 196 -6.74 -1.24 10.07
C PHE A 196 -7.25 -1.43 11.50
N ASP A 197 -6.59 -0.76 12.45
CA ASP A 197 -6.92 -0.86 13.86
C ASP A 197 -8.24 -0.18 14.27
N GLY A 198 -8.85 0.60 13.36
CA GLY A 198 -10.12 1.29 13.56
C GLY A 198 -10.02 2.70 14.15
N GLU A 199 -8.82 3.13 14.56
CA GLU A 199 -8.61 4.34 15.37
C GLU A 199 -7.50 5.24 14.84
N SER A 200 -6.53 4.66 14.13
CA SER A 200 -5.33 5.36 13.69
C SER A 200 -5.63 6.44 12.66
N LYS A 201 -4.81 7.51 12.69
CA LYS A 201 -5.02 8.69 11.85
C LYS A 201 -4.86 8.36 10.37
N LEU A 202 -5.74 8.92 9.55
CA LEU A 202 -5.59 8.95 8.09
C LEU A 202 -4.33 9.74 7.71
N LEU A 203 -3.47 9.15 6.89
CA LEU A 203 -2.26 9.82 6.40
C LEU A 203 -2.34 10.21 4.92
N GLY A 204 -3.00 9.40 4.08
CA GLY A 204 -3.14 9.67 2.64
C GLY A 204 -3.51 8.45 1.82
N GLY A 205 -3.42 8.56 0.49
CA GLY A 205 -3.59 7.45 -0.45
C GLY A 205 -2.25 6.95 -0.99
N HIS A 206 -2.12 5.65 -1.20
CA HIS A 206 -0.90 5.02 -1.71
C HIS A 206 -1.21 4.00 -2.81
N ALA A 207 -0.33 3.93 -3.82
CA ALA A 207 -0.43 2.98 -4.92
C ALA A 207 0.60 1.87 -4.76
N VAL A 208 0.18 0.63 -4.99
CA VAL A 208 0.95 -0.58 -4.75
C VAL A 208 0.68 -1.61 -5.84
N ARG A 209 1.49 -2.66 -5.89
CA ARG A 209 1.37 -3.73 -6.88
C ARG A 209 0.91 -5.03 -6.21
N ILE A 210 -0.28 -5.51 -6.56
CA ILE A 210 -0.76 -6.82 -6.12
C ILE A 210 -0.13 -7.89 -6.99
N ILE A 211 0.54 -8.87 -6.36
CA ILE A 211 1.31 -9.92 -7.05
C ILE A 211 0.77 -11.33 -6.75
N GLY A 212 -0.27 -11.46 -5.94
CA GLY A 212 -0.81 -12.75 -5.56
C GLY A 212 -1.80 -12.68 -4.41
N TRP A 213 -2.15 -13.83 -3.87
CA TRP A 213 -3.04 -13.99 -2.73
C TRP A 213 -2.78 -15.31 -2.01
N GLY A 214 -3.36 -15.45 -0.82
CA GLY A 214 -3.39 -16.72 -0.10
C GLY A 214 -4.32 -16.66 1.10
N ILE A 215 -4.16 -17.61 2.02
CA ILE A 215 -4.85 -17.63 3.31
C ILE A 215 -3.82 -17.88 4.41
N GLU A 216 -3.66 -16.93 5.33
CA GLU A 216 -2.74 -17.10 6.46
C GLU A 216 -3.47 -17.73 7.64
N ASN A 217 -2.85 -18.77 8.24
CA ASN A 217 -3.38 -19.53 9.37
C ASN A 217 -4.81 -20.08 9.14
N GLY A 218 -5.19 -20.34 7.89
CA GLY A 218 -6.52 -20.83 7.50
C GLY A 218 -7.68 -19.86 7.77
N THR A 219 -7.40 -18.64 8.24
CA THR A 219 -8.44 -17.71 8.74
C THR A 219 -8.42 -16.35 8.04
N TYR A 220 -7.24 -15.90 7.59
CA TYR A 220 -7.07 -14.56 7.05
C TYR A 220 -6.74 -14.61 5.56
N PRO A 221 -7.73 -14.54 4.66
CA PRO A 221 -7.47 -14.37 3.24
C PRO A 221 -6.74 -13.05 3.01
N TYR A 222 -5.72 -13.05 2.19
CA TYR A 222 -4.92 -11.86 1.92
C TYR A 222 -4.63 -11.64 0.45
N TRP A 223 -4.38 -10.39 0.09
CA TRP A 223 -3.61 -10.00 -1.10
C TRP A 223 -2.14 -9.95 -0.74
N LEU A 224 -1.28 -10.55 -1.57
CA LEU A 224 0.17 -10.41 -1.48
C LEU A 224 0.57 -9.19 -2.30
N VAL A 225 1.21 -8.23 -1.65
CA VAL A 225 1.44 -6.91 -2.24
C VAL A 225 2.91 -6.52 -2.15
N SER A 226 3.43 -6.01 -3.26
CA SER A 226 4.76 -5.39 -3.33
C SER A 226 4.63 -3.90 -3.06
N ASN A 227 5.32 -3.43 -2.02
CA ASN A 227 5.44 -2.01 -1.72
C ASN A 227 6.58 -1.37 -2.53
N SER A 228 6.72 -0.06 -2.40
CA SER A 228 7.70 0.79 -3.07
C SER A 228 8.58 1.58 -2.07
N TRP A 229 8.72 1.07 -0.85
CA TRP A 229 9.47 1.71 0.25
C TRP A 229 10.72 0.91 0.65
N ASN A 230 11.36 0.25 -0.32
CA ASN A 230 12.52 -0.63 -0.16
C ASN A 230 12.26 -1.98 0.55
N GLU A 231 13.27 -2.85 0.52
CA GLU A 231 13.26 -4.22 1.06
C GLU A 231 13.43 -4.30 2.59
N ARG A 232 13.74 -3.19 3.27
CA ARG A 232 13.86 -3.15 4.74
C ARG A 232 12.52 -2.90 5.42
N TRP A 233 11.57 -2.29 4.72
CA TRP A 233 10.22 -2.08 5.22
C TRP A 233 9.41 -3.38 5.17
N GLY A 234 8.63 -3.65 6.21
CA GLY A 234 7.69 -4.79 6.22
C GLY A 234 8.37 -6.15 6.09
N ASP A 235 7.74 -7.05 5.34
CA ASP A 235 8.28 -8.39 5.05
C ASP A 235 9.12 -8.35 3.78
N GLN A 236 10.35 -7.87 3.91
CA GLN A 236 11.28 -7.74 2.78
C GLN A 236 10.75 -6.83 1.65
N GLY A 237 10.03 -5.75 2.00
CA GLY A 237 9.35 -4.85 1.06
C GLY A 237 7.97 -5.31 0.60
N LEU A 238 7.51 -6.46 1.10
CA LEU A 238 6.17 -6.98 0.86
C LEU A 238 5.28 -6.74 2.07
N PHE A 239 3.98 -6.83 1.82
CA PHE A 239 3.00 -6.96 2.87
C PHE A 239 1.81 -7.80 2.41
N LYS A 240 1.03 -8.26 3.39
CA LYS A 240 -0.26 -8.90 3.19
C LYS A 240 -1.35 -7.99 3.74
N ILE A 241 -2.49 -7.89 3.06
CA ILE A 241 -3.63 -7.08 3.49
C ILE A 241 -4.92 -7.86 3.29
N TRP A 242 -5.89 -7.68 4.18
CA TRP A 242 -7.12 -8.48 4.23
C TRP A 242 -7.91 -8.41 2.92
N ARG A 243 -8.00 -9.55 2.23
CA ARG A 243 -8.73 -9.73 0.96
C ARG A 243 -10.21 -10.06 1.20
N GLY A 244 -11.06 -9.60 0.29
CA GLY A 244 -12.50 -9.88 0.28
C GLY A 244 -13.32 -9.00 1.23
N LYS A 245 -12.67 -7.97 1.79
CA LYS A 245 -13.27 -6.99 2.70
C LYS A 245 -13.12 -5.55 2.20
N ASN A 246 -12.50 -5.36 1.04
CA ASN A 246 -12.10 -4.06 0.54
C ASN A 246 -11.35 -3.24 1.63
N GLU A 247 -10.46 -3.90 2.35
CA GLU A 247 -9.73 -3.32 3.48
C GLU A 247 -8.99 -2.07 3.02
N CYS A 248 -9.25 -0.93 3.68
CA CYS A 248 -8.70 0.38 3.31
C CYS A 248 -8.98 0.80 1.85
N GLY A 249 -9.99 0.23 1.19
CA GLY A 249 -10.34 0.54 -0.20
C GLY A 249 -9.45 -0.13 -1.26
N ILE A 250 -8.62 -1.11 -0.88
CA ILE A 250 -7.62 -1.69 -1.81
C ILE A 250 -8.25 -2.37 -3.05
N GLU A 251 -9.52 -2.74 -2.99
CA GLU A 251 -10.24 -3.42 -4.09
C GLU A 251 -11.07 -2.44 -4.94
N GLU A 252 -11.01 -1.13 -4.67
CA GLU A 252 -11.82 -0.11 -5.37
C GLU A 252 -11.20 0.38 -6.68
N GLU A 253 -9.89 0.56 -6.72
CA GLU A 253 -9.19 1.20 -7.83
C GLU A 253 -8.05 0.31 -8.31
N ILE A 254 -8.44 -0.68 -9.12
CA ILE A 254 -7.53 -1.66 -9.71
C ILE A 254 -7.34 -1.31 -11.18
N THR A 255 -6.09 -1.13 -11.59
CA THR A 255 -5.70 -0.83 -12.97
C THR A 255 -4.64 -1.78 -13.47
N ALA A 256 -4.67 -2.05 -14.78
CA ALA A 256 -3.64 -2.80 -15.47
C ALA A 256 -3.55 -2.34 -16.93
N GLY A 257 -2.67 -2.98 -17.70
CA GLY A 257 -2.50 -2.70 -19.10
C GLY A 257 -1.79 -3.82 -19.83
N LEU A 258 -2.06 -3.91 -21.13
CA LEU A 258 -1.42 -4.88 -22.02
C LEU A 258 -0.31 -4.20 -22.81
N PRO A 259 0.88 -4.81 -22.95
CA PRO A 259 1.93 -4.30 -23.84
C PRO A 259 1.52 -4.44 -25.32
N ARG A 260 2.14 -3.64 -26.21
CA ARG A 260 2.02 -3.81 -27.67
C ARG A 260 2.81 -5.00 -28.19
#